data_AF-A0A3A6NXX1-F1
#
_entry.id   AF-A0A3A6NXX1-F1
#
_cell.length_a   1.000
_cell.length_b   1.000
_cell.length_c   1.000
_cell.angle_alpha   90.00
_cell.angle_beta   90.00
_cell.angle_gamma   90.00
#
_symmetry.space_group_name_H-M   'P 1'
#
loop_
_entity.id
_entity.type
_entity.pdbx_description
1 polymer ?
#
loop_
_entity_poly.entity_id
_entity_poly.type
_entity_poly.pdbx_seq_one_letter_code
_entity_poly.pdbx_strand_id
1 'polypeptide(L)'
;MNQKSDPRVFFAAERTLLAWLRTGITIIALGFVVSRFGLFLRILSIQSVRANQVGEGMSAILGMVFVLAGALSILMAAIQHRRYIRSLPSEDLPEGYSTQAAIVLSAAVAASGILLAGYLFISRY
;
A
#
# COMPACT_ATOMS: atom_id res chain seq x y z
N MET A 1 3.92 25.57 -32.54
CA MET A 1 4.97 24.68 -32.02
C MET A 1 4.32 23.30 -31.87
N ASN A 2 4.59 22.36 -32.79
CA ASN A 2 3.99 21.03 -32.73
C ASN A 2 4.68 20.24 -31.61
N GLN A 3 4.05 20.18 -30.45
CA GLN A 3 4.51 19.35 -29.34
C GLN A 3 4.29 17.90 -29.74
N LYS A 4 5.36 17.24 -30.17
CA LYS A 4 5.34 15.86 -30.62
C LYS A 4 5.01 14.99 -29.41
N SER A 5 3.86 14.31 -29.45
CA SER A 5 3.46 13.32 -28.45
C SER A 5 4.59 12.30 -28.27
N ASP A 6 5.00 12.08 -27.01
CA ASP A 6 6.10 11.17 -26.65
C ASP A 6 5.60 10.06 -25.71
N PRO A 7 5.33 8.83 -26.21
CA PRO A 7 4.83 7.73 -25.40
C PRO A 7 5.78 7.32 -24.26
N ARG A 8 7.05 7.74 -24.28
CA ARG A 8 8.00 7.51 -23.17
C ARG A 8 7.56 8.19 -21.88
N VAL A 9 6.84 9.31 -21.99
CA VAL A 9 6.32 10.09 -20.87
C VAL A 9 5.27 9.27 -20.10
N PHE A 10 4.39 8.57 -20.82
CA PHE A 10 3.44 7.61 -20.23
C PHE A 10 4.17 6.47 -19.49
N PHE A 11 5.14 5.81 -20.13
CA PHE A 11 5.90 4.72 -19.50
C PHE A 11 6.76 5.18 -18.31
N ALA A 12 7.17 6.45 -18.26
CA ALA A 12 7.80 7.02 -17.09
C ALA A 12 6.82 7.14 -15.92
N ALA A 13 5.60 7.63 -16.17
CA ALA A 13 4.55 7.70 -15.15
C ALA A 13 4.18 6.32 -14.61
N GLU A 14 3.99 5.33 -15.49
CA GLU A 14 3.71 3.94 -15.10
C GLU A 14 4.81 3.38 -14.17
N ARG A 15 6.09 3.62 -14.49
CA ARG A 15 7.21 3.20 -13.64
C ARG A 15 7.18 3.86 -12.27
N THR A 16 6.83 5.14 -12.19
CA THR A 16 6.67 5.80 -10.89
C THR A 16 5.53 5.18 -10.11
N LEU A 17 4.37 4.90 -10.73
CA LEU A 17 3.25 4.23 -10.08
C LEU A 17 3.67 2.86 -9.52
N LEU A 18 4.38 2.04 -10.29
CA LEU A 18 4.86 0.73 -9.85
C LEU A 18 5.90 0.83 -8.72
N ALA A 19 6.73 1.88 -8.72
CA ALA A 19 7.63 2.15 -7.60
C ALA A 19 6.86 2.50 -6.33
N TRP A 20 5.84 3.36 -6.41
CA TRP A 20 4.95 3.66 -5.30
C TRP A 20 4.22 2.40 -4.79
N LEU A 21 3.69 1.58 -5.69
CA LEU A 21 3.04 0.31 -5.37
C LEU A 21 3.98 -0.60 -4.56
N ARG A 22 5.23 -0.75 -5.02
CA ARG A 22 6.27 -1.54 -4.32
C ARG A 22 6.51 -1.00 -2.91
N THR A 23 6.74 0.30 -2.77
CA THR A 23 6.98 0.91 -1.46
C THR A 23 5.79 0.71 -0.51
N GLY A 24 4.57 0.86 -1.01
CA GLY A 24 3.35 0.64 -0.22
C GLY A 24 3.18 -0.81 0.21
N ILE A 25 3.45 -1.79 -0.65
CA ILE A 25 3.40 -3.22 -0.30
C ILE A 25 4.44 -3.53 0.79
N THR A 26 5.66 -3.00 0.68
CA THR A 26 6.69 -3.19 1.71
C THR A 26 6.26 -2.59 3.06
N ILE A 27 5.64 -1.41 3.05
CA ILE A 27 5.10 -0.78 4.25
C ILE A 27 3.96 -1.61 4.86
N ILE A 28 3.04 -2.14 4.04
CA ILE A 28 1.96 -3.03 4.48
C ILE A 28 2.54 -4.29 5.14
N ALA A 29 3.49 -4.95 4.48
CA ALA A 29 4.12 -6.16 4.99
C ALA A 29 4.84 -5.90 6.32
N LEU A 30 5.60 -4.81 6.42
CA LEU A 30 6.25 -4.40 7.66
C LEU A 30 5.22 -4.13 8.76
N GLY A 31 4.14 -3.42 8.46
CA GLY A 31 3.06 -3.15 9.40
C GLY A 31 2.41 -4.42 9.93
N PHE A 32 2.19 -5.42 9.07
CA PHE A 32 1.68 -6.72 9.48
C PHE A 32 2.65 -7.42 10.46
N VAL A 33 3.95 -7.44 10.15
CA VAL A 33 4.96 -8.03 11.05
C VAL A 33 4.99 -7.33 12.41
N VAL A 34 4.97 -5.99 12.42
CA VAL A 34 4.90 -5.19 13.65
C VAL A 34 3.64 -5.50 14.45
N SER A 35 2.49 -5.67 13.78
CA SER A 35 1.21 -5.99 14.44
C SER A 35 1.26 -7.33 15.18
N ARG A 36 2.02 -8.30 14.66
CA ARG A 36 2.16 -9.65 15.24
C ARG A 36 3.32 -9.75 16.23
N PHE A 37 4.17 -8.74 16.33
CA PHE A 37 5.32 -8.74 17.23
C PHE A 37 4.91 -8.84 18.71
N GLY A 38 3.76 -8.26 19.08
CA GLY A 38 3.19 -8.40 20.44
C GLY A 38 2.90 -9.86 20.82
N LEU A 39 2.30 -10.62 19.90
CA LEU A 39 2.01 -12.05 20.09
C LEU A 39 3.29 -12.87 20.17
N PHE A 40 4.29 -12.53 19.34
CA PHE A 40 5.62 -13.15 19.41
C PHE A 40 6.28 -12.95 20.79
N LEU A 41 6.27 -11.72 21.32
CA LEU A 41 6.75 -11.43 22.67
C LEU A 41 5.95 -12.18 23.74
N ARG A 42 4.63 -12.30 23.59
CA ARG A 42 3.79 -13.06 24.50
C ARG A 42 4.23 -14.53 24.57
N ILE A 43 4.42 -15.19 23.42
CA ILE A 43 4.88 -16.58 23.36
C ILE A 43 6.24 -16.74 24.08
N LEU A 44 7.17 -15.82 23.85
CA LEU A 44 8.48 -15.84 24.53
C LEU A 44 8.36 -15.60 26.04
N SER A 45 7.41 -14.75 26.45
CA SER A 45 7.18 -14.43 27.85
C SER A 45 6.44 -15.47 28.66
N ILE A 46 5.93 -16.55 28.05
CA ILE A 46 5.35 -17.68 28.79
C ILE A 46 6.37 -18.27 29.79
N GLN A 47 7.67 -18.00 29.61
CA GLN A 47 8.73 -18.35 30.56
C GLN A 47 8.96 -17.36 31.71
N SER A 48 8.37 -16.15 31.68
CA SER A 48 8.55 -15.13 32.72
C SER A 48 7.20 -14.61 33.22
N VAL A 49 6.90 -14.90 34.50
CA VAL A 49 5.60 -14.73 35.19
C VAL A 49 5.04 -13.27 35.21
N ARG A 50 5.65 -12.28 34.55
CA ARG A 50 5.23 -10.87 34.58
C ARG A 50 5.53 -10.06 33.30
N ALA A 51 5.33 -10.61 32.10
CA ALA A 51 5.36 -9.75 30.91
C ALA A 51 4.02 -9.05 30.68
N ASN A 52 4.06 -7.73 30.80
CA ASN A 52 2.95 -6.79 30.68
C ASN A 52 2.10 -6.98 29.41
N GLN A 53 0.78 -7.12 29.60
CA GLN A 53 -0.26 -7.00 28.57
C GLN A 53 -0.19 -5.68 27.78
N VAL A 54 0.48 -4.66 28.32
CA VAL A 54 0.64 -3.33 27.72
C VAL A 54 1.44 -3.36 26.41
N GLY A 55 2.44 -4.23 26.27
CA GLY A 55 3.27 -4.32 25.05
C GLY A 55 2.55 -4.93 23.84
N GLU A 56 1.57 -5.80 24.09
CA GLU A 56 0.79 -6.49 23.06
C GLU A 56 -0.11 -5.50 22.31
N GLY A 57 -0.76 -4.59 23.04
CA GLY A 57 -1.65 -3.58 22.47
C GLY A 57 -0.94 -2.51 21.65
N MET A 58 0.25 -2.06 22.07
CA MET A 58 0.99 -1.02 21.34
C MET A 58 1.55 -1.52 20.01
N SER A 59 2.08 -2.74 19.98
CA SER A 59 2.61 -3.36 18.75
C SER A 59 1.50 -3.55 17.70
N ALA A 60 0.30 -3.95 18.15
CA ALA A 60 -0.88 -4.09 17.30
C ALA A 60 -1.32 -2.75 16.67
N ILE A 61 -1.42 -1.68 17.47
CA ILE A 61 -1.80 -0.34 16.99
C ILE A 61 -0.76 0.19 16.00
N LEU A 62 0.53 0.11 16.35
CA LEU A 62 1.61 0.55 15.47
C LEU A 62 1.54 -0.20 14.13
N GLY A 63 1.45 -1.54 14.16
CA GLY A 63 1.35 -2.33 12.94
C GLY A 63 0.15 -1.96 12.07
N MET A 64 -1.01 -1.71 12.68
CA MET A 64 -2.21 -1.25 11.97
C MET A 64 -2.00 0.12 11.29
N VAL A 65 -1.36 1.07 11.98
CA VAL A 65 -1.03 2.39 11.40
C VAL A 65 -0.11 2.23 10.19
N PHE A 66 0.89 1.35 10.25
CA PHE A 66 1.76 1.06 9.11
C PHE A 66 0.99 0.42 7.94
N VAL A 67 0.11 -0.56 8.19
CA VAL A 67 -0.73 -1.18 7.15
C VAL A 67 -1.61 -0.12 6.47
N LEU A 68 -2.26 0.74 7.24
CA LEU A 68 -3.07 1.83 6.71
C LEU A 68 -2.24 2.83 5.93
N ALA A 69 -1.07 3.24 6.44
CA ALA A 69 -0.17 4.16 5.76
C ALA A 69 0.29 3.61 4.39
N GLY A 70 0.64 2.33 4.32
CA GLY A 70 1.01 1.68 3.06
C GLY A 70 -0.16 1.57 2.08
N ALA A 71 -1.36 1.22 2.56
CA ALA A 71 -2.56 1.19 1.71
C ALA A 71 -2.93 2.59 1.17
N LEU A 72 -2.84 3.62 2.01
CA LEU A 72 -3.08 5.01 1.62
C LEU A 72 -2.04 5.52 0.63
N SER A 73 -0.76 5.14 0.77
CA SER A 73 0.28 5.54 -0.19
C SER A 73 0.01 4.98 -1.59
N ILE A 74 -0.43 3.71 -1.67
CA ILE A 74 -0.81 3.06 -2.93
C ILE A 74 -2.03 3.75 -3.54
N LEU A 75 -3.03 4.06 -2.72
CA LEU A 75 -4.24 4.75 -3.17
C LEU A 75 -3.92 6.15 -3.70
N MET A 76 -3.07 6.90 -3.01
CA MET A 76 -2.59 8.21 -3.45
C MET A 76 -1.85 8.12 -4.79
N ALA A 77 -0.98 7.13 -4.97
CA ALA A 77 -0.28 6.91 -6.23
C ALA A 77 -1.26 6.58 -7.38
N ALA A 78 -2.27 5.74 -7.12
CA ALA A 78 -3.30 5.41 -8.10
C ALA A 78 -4.15 6.64 -8.49
N ILE A 79 -4.53 7.47 -7.51
CA ILE A 79 -5.27 8.73 -7.76
C ILE A 79 -4.42 9.69 -8.59
N GLN A 80 -3.15 9.86 -8.23
CA GLN A 80 -2.22 10.73 -8.94
C GLN A 80 -2.03 10.26 -10.39
N HIS A 81 -1.83 8.96 -10.61
CA HIS A 81 -1.70 8.38 -11.93
C HIS A 81 -2.98 8.53 -12.77
N ARG A 82 -4.15 8.34 -12.15
CA ARG A 82 -5.45 8.55 -12.82
C ARG A 82 -5.68 10.01 -13.21
N ARG A 83 -5.33 10.95 -12.32
CA ARG A 83 -5.37 12.39 -12.62
C ARG A 83 -4.43 12.74 -13.76
N TYR A 84 -3.22 12.16 -13.74
CA TYR A 84 -2.24 12.32 -14.80
C TYR A 84 -2.79 11.85 -16.15
N ILE A 85 -3.24 10.59 -16.25
CA ILE A 85 -3.84 10.04 -17.49
C ILE A 85 -5.00 10.91 -17.99
N ARG A 86 -5.88 11.39 -17.11
CA ARG A 86 -7.00 12.26 -17.51
C ARG A 86 -6.58 13.62 -18.04
N SER A 87 -5.37 14.08 -17.73
CA SER A 87 -4.82 15.35 -18.22
C SER A 87 -4.03 15.23 -19.52
N LEU A 88 -3.73 14.00 -19.98
CA LEU A 88 -3.03 13.81 -21.27
C LEU A 88 -4.00 13.93 -22.46
N PRO A 89 -3.58 14.60 -23.55
CA PRO A 89 -4.24 14.52 -24.85
C PRO A 89 -4.35 13.06 -25.33
N SER A 90 -5.45 12.72 -26.02
CA SER A 90 -5.70 11.37 -26.55
C SER A 90 -4.60 10.83 -27.46
N GLU A 91 -3.75 11.71 -28.00
CA GLU A 91 -2.65 11.42 -28.92
C GLU A 91 -1.36 10.95 -28.21
N ASP A 92 -1.27 11.08 -26.88
CA ASP A 92 -0.15 10.61 -26.03
C ASP A 92 -0.40 9.22 -25.43
N LEU A 93 -1.60 8.65 -25.59
CA LEU A 93 -1.93 7.31 -25.12
C LEU A 93 -1.45 6.26 -26.14
N PRO A 94 -0.59 5.30 -25.74
CA PRO A 94 -0.18 4.24 -26.64
C PRO A 94 -1.39 3.36 -27.05
N GLU A 95 -1.67 3.29 -28.36
CA GLU A 95 -2.74 2.46 -28.91
C GLU A 95 -2.54 0.98 -28.50
N GLY A 96 -3.55 0.38 -27.85
CA GLY A 96 -3.55 -1.02 -27.44
C GLY A 96 -2.94 -1.34 -26.06
N TYR A 97 -2.40 -0.37 -25.32
CA TYR A 97 -1.89 -0.61 -23.95
C TYR A 97 -2.98 -0.45 -22.89
N SER A 98 -3.15 -1.44 -22.02
CA SER A 98 -4.16 -1.39 -20.95
C SER A 98 -3.75 -0.45 -19.82
N THR A 99 -4.11 0.83 -19.97
CA THR A 99 -3.90 1.89 -18.97
C THR A 99 -4.60 1.62 -17.63
N GLN A 100 -5.57 0.70 -17.62
CA GLN A 100 -6.36 0.38 -16.44
C GLN A 100 -5.70 -0.68 -15.54
N ALA A 101 -4.81 -1.51 -16.07
CA ALA A 101 -4.24 -2.64 -15.34
C ALA A 101 -3.47 -2.19 -14.07
N ALA A 102 -2.62 -1.17 -14.20
CA ALA A 102 -1.84 -0.66 -13.07
C ALA A 102 -2.73 0.02 -12.00
N ILE A 103 -3.82 0.69 -12.43
CA ILE A 103 -4.79 1.30 -11.52
C ILE A 103 -5.58 0.21 -10.78
N VAL A 104 -6.07 -0.81 -11.48
CA VAL A 104 -6.82 -1.94 -10.91
C VAL A 104 -5.95 -2.70 -9.92
N LEU A 105 -4.69 -2.99 -10.27
CA LEU A 105 -3.75 -3.66 -9.38
C LEU A 105 -3.51 -2.83 -8.11
N SER A 106 -3.24 -1.53 -8.26
CA SER A 106 -3.02 -0.64 -7.12
C SER A 106 -4.25 -0.57 -6.21
N ALA A 107 -5.44 -0.44 -6.80
CA ALA A 107 -6.69 -0.46 -6.06
C ALA A 107 -6.93 -1.79 -5.33
N ALA A 108 -6.66 -2.93 -5.97
CA ALA A 108 -6.81 -4.25 -5.37
C ALA A 108 -5.86 -4.47 -4.19
N VAL A 109 -4.60 -4.01 -4.30
CA VAL A 109 -3.63 -4.09 -3.21
C VAL A 109 -3.99 -3.14 -2.07
N ALA A 110 -4.40 -1.91 -2.36
CA ALA A 110 -4.86 -0.97 -1.35
C ALA A 110 -6.09 -1.51 -0.61
N ALA A 111 -7.07 -2.08 -1.33
CA ALA A 111 -8.25 -2.71 -0.74
C ALA A 111 -7.86 -3.90 0.16
N SER A 112 -6.93 -4.75 -0.29
CA SER A 112 -6.39 -5.85 0.52
C SER A 112 -5.73 -5.34 1.81
N GLY A 113 -4.97 -4.24 1.74
CA GLY A 113 -4.37 -3.60 2.91
C GLY A 113 -5.40 -3.06 3.90
N ILE A 114 -6.47 -2.42 3.41
CA ILE A 114 -7.57 -1.93 4.24
C ILE A 114 -8.32 -3.09 4.90
N LEU A 115 -8.62 -4.15 4.14
CA LEU A 115 -9.24 -5.37 4.66
C LEU A 115 -8.38 -6.01 5.74
N LEU A 116 -7.06 -6.07 5.53
CA LEU A 116 -6.12 -6.57 6.53
C LEU A 116 -6.12 -5.72 7.80
N ALA A 117 -6.13 -4.39 7.67
CA ALA A 117 -6.23 -3.49 8.82
C ALA A 117 -7.54 -3.70 9.59
N GLY A 118 -8.67 -3.84 8.88
CA GLY A 118 -9.97 -4.15 9.47
C GLY A 118 -9.99 -5.51 10.19
N TYR A 119 -9.40 -6.54 9.57
CA TYR A 119 -9.23 -7.85 10.20
C TYR A 119 -8.36 -7.79 11.46
N LEU A 120 -7.26 -7.05 11.44
CA LEU A 120 -6.41 -6.84 12.62
C LEU A 120 -7.15 -6.09 13.73
N PHE A 121 -8.04 -5.17 13.38
CA PHE A 121 -8.87 -4.46 14.34
C PHE A 121 -9.88 -5.40 15.00
N ILE A 122 -10.58 -6.22 14.22
CA ILE A 122 -11.55 -7.20 14.74
C ILE A 122 -10.83 -8.26 15.56
N SER A 123 -9.70 -8.82 15.09
CA SER A 123 -8.95 -9.86 15.81
C SER A 123 -8.39 -9.40 17.16
N ARG A 124 -8.31 -8.08 17.41
CA ARG A 124 -7.86 -7.51 18.68
C ARG A 124 -9.00 -7.37 19.70
N TYR A 125 -10.25 -7.27 19.25
CA TYR A 125 -11.46 -7.15 20.07
C TYR A 125 -12.19 -8.49 20.20
#